data_AF-A0A522X098-F1
#
_entry.id   AF-A0A522X098-F1
#
_cell.length_a   1.000
_cell.length_b   1.000
_cell.length_c   1.000
_cell.angle_alpha   90.00
_cell.angle_beta   90.00
_cell.angle_gamma   90.00
#
_symmetry.space_group_name_H-M   'P 1'
#
loop_
_entity.id
_entity.type
_entity.pdbx_description
1 polymer ?
#
loop_
_entity_poly.entity_id
_entity_poly.type
_entity_poly.pdbx_seq_one_letter_code
_entity_poly.pdbx_strand_id
1 'polypeptide(L)'
;MLIWSSIFETNIELVDLQHRKLFELLNKLCDSFEHGRASEALVNEILQELLTYADKHFVDEELLMVRSKVDIRHINIQRMEHSSFIYDIKNLRKGLCTEDDFQEVSEKLVCFITSWLTFHILGTDMIMAAQIRAIEHGATPGQAYESQNTINYDTATIHLMLDSVMELWRISLERCNKLEEKLETILGVRTQSSSY
;
A
#
# COMPACT_ATOMS: atom_id res chain seq x y z
N MET A 1 2.94 -13.92 6.96
CA MET A 1 3.05 -14.09 5.49
C MET A 1 1.73 -13.81 4.80
N LEU A 2 1.77 -13.17 3.63
CA LEU A 2 0.62 -12.86 2.78
C LEU A 2 0.47 -13.98 1.72
N ILE A 3 -0.70 -14.62 1.66
CA ILE A 3 -0.92 -15.76 0.75
C ILE A 3 -1.78 -15.32 -0.42
N TRP A 4 -1.30 -15.56 -1.64
CA TRP A 4 -2.10 -15.30 -2.84
C TRP A 4 -3.35 -16.19 -2.86
N SER A 5 -4.50 -15.60 -3.16
CA SER A 5 -5.76 -16.31 -3.33
C SER A 5 -6.62 -15.61 -4.37
N SER A 6 -7.71 -16.27 -4.79
CA SER A 6 -8.58 -15.78 -5.85
C SER A 6 -9.24 -14.42 -5.55
N ILE A 7 -9.29 -13.99 -4.30
CA ILE A 7 -9.83 -12.67 -3.93
C ILE A 7 -8.98 -11.53 -4.47
N PHE A 8 -7.70 -11.77 -4.77
CA PHE A 8 -6.78 -10.77 -5.32
C PHE A 8 -6.71 -10.80 -6.86
N GLU A 9 -7.46 -11.69 -7.52
CA GLU A 9 -7.41 -11.83 -8.98
C GLU A 9 -8.23 -10.75 -9.67
N THR A 10 -7.53 -9.82 -10.33
CA THR A 10 -8.12 -8.78 -11.17
C THR A 10 -8.69 -9.35 -12.48
N ASN A 11 -8.28 -10.56 -12.85
CA ASN A 11 -8.50 -11.19 -14.16
C ASN A 11 -7.80 -10.46 -15.32
N ILE A 12 -6.73 -9.75 -15.02
CA ILE A 12 -5.83 -9.14 -15.99
C ILE A 12 -4.47 -9.80 -15.80
N GLU A 13 -4.08 -10.68 -16.73
CA GLU A 13 -2.92 -11.57 -16.59
C GLU A 13 -1.63 -10.85 -16.18
N LEU A 14 -1.35 -9.70 -16.80
CA LEU A 14 -0.17 -8.89 -16.49
C LEU A 14 -0.19 -8.38 -15.04
N VAL A 15 -1.34 -7.89 -14.59
CA VAL A 15 -1.52 -7.30 -13.25
C VAL A 15 -1.41 -8.39 -12.18
N ASP A 16 -2.13 -9.51 -12.37
CA ASP A 16 -2.11 -10.63 -11.41
C ASP A 16 -0.72 -11.25 -11.29
N LEU A 17 0.05 -11.34 -12.39
CA LEU A 17 1.44 -11.79 -12.37
C LEU A 17 2.32 -10.85 -11.55
N GLN A 18 2.13 -9.54 -11.70
CA GLN A 18 2.89 -8.53 -10.98
C GLN A 18 2.55 -8.51 -9.49
N HIS A 19 1.27 -8.59 -9.12
CA HIS A 19 0.87 -8.67 -7.72
C HIS A 19 1.43 -9.92 -7.02
N ARG A 20 1.39 -11.09 -7.68
CA ARG A 20 2.03 -12.31 -7.13
C ARG A 20 3.51 -12.09 -6.86
N LYS A 21 4.23 -11.39 -7.74
CA LYS A 21 5.64 -11.08 -7.52
C LYS A 21 5.86 -10.13 -6.34
N LEU A 22 4.99 -9.13 -6.16
CA LEU A 22 5.02 -8.25 -4.99
C LEU A 22 4.79 -9.05 -3.69
N PHE A 23 3.86 -10.01 -3.69
CA PHE A 23 3.61 -10.90 -2.55
C PHE A 23 4.85 -11.74 -2.23
N GLU A 24 5.54 -12.29 -3.25
CA GLU A 24 6.79 -13.03 -3.05
C GLU A 24 7.87 -12.16 -2.40
N LEU A 25 8.06 -10.92 -2.86
CA LEU A 25 9.06 -10.00 -2.32
C LEU A 25 8.74 -9.61 -0.87
N LEU A 26 7.46 -9.37 -0.57
CA LEU A 26 7.00 -9.10 0.79
C LEU A 26 7.18 -10.31 1.71
N ASN A 27 6.88 -11.53 1.24
CA ASN A 27 7.10 -12.74 2.02
C ASN A 27 8.60 -13.00 2.27
N LYS A 28 9.45 -12.76 1.27
CA LYS A 28 10.93 -12.81 1.44
C LYS A 28 11.40 -11.83 2.53
N LEU A 29 10.79 -10.64 2.59
CA LEU A 29 11.04 -9.67 3.65
C LEU A 29 10.61 -10.20 5.02
N CYS A 30 9.37 -10.68 5.17
CA CYS A 30 8.86 -11.32 6.40
C CYS A 30 9.76 -12.47 6.89
N ASP A 31 10.12 -13.38 5.98
CA ASP A 31 10.93 -14.56 6.27
C ASP A 31 12.33 -14.19 6.79
N SER A 32 12.87 -13.04 6.38
CA SER A 32 14.16 -12.56 6.87
C SER A 32 14.09 -12.26 8.38
N PHE A 33 12.97 -11.73 8.86
CA PHE A 33 12.75 -11.41 10.28
C PHE A 33 12.41 -12.65 11.10
N GLU A 34 11.49 -13.49 10.63
CA GLU A 34 11.02 -14.68 11.38
C GLU A 34 12.18 -15.65 11.74
N HIS A 35 13.22 -15.71 10.90
CA HIS A 35 14.37 -16.59 11.12
C HIS A 35 15.59 -15.90 11.75
N GLY A 36 15.45 -14.65 12.22
CA GLY A 36 16.55 -13.88 12.81
C GLY A 36 17.72 -13.63 11.84
N ARG A 37 17.47 -13.68 10.53
CA ARG A 37 18.47 -13.43 9.47
C ARG A 37 18.46 -11.98 8.98
N ALA A 38 17.53 -11.17 9.49
CA ALA A 38 17.40 -9.78 9.13
C ALA A 38 18.66 -9.02 9.56
N SER A 39 19.36 -8.51 8.56
CA SER A 39 20.39 -7.48 8.73
C SER A 39 19.91 -6.23 8.00
N GLU A 40 20.38 -5.06 8.44
CA GLU A 40 20.04 -3.80 7.79
C GLU A 40 20.34 -3.82 6.29
N ALA A 41 21.47 -4.41 5.89
CA ALA A 41 21.86 -4.56 4.50
C ALA A 41 20.86 -5.42 3.70
N LEU A 42 20.49 -6.60 4.22
CA LEU A 42 19.55 -7.51 3.57
C LEU A 42 18.15 -6.89 3.45
N VAL A 43 17.66 -6.26 4.52
CA VAL A 43 16.35 -5.60 4.52
C VAL A 43 16.32 -4.46 3.51
N ASN A 44 17.37 -3.63 3.48
CA ASN A 44 17.49 -2.56 2.50
C ASN A 44 17.55 -3.07 1.06
N GLU A 45 18.24 -4.20 0.81
CA GLU A 45 18.30 -4.83 -0.51
C GLU A 45 16.91 -5.30 -0.96
N ILE A 46 16.19 -6.04 -0.10
CA ILE A 46 14.84 -6.55 -0.41
C ILE A 46 13.86 -5.38 -0.61
N LEU A 47 13.92 -4.34 0.23
CA LEU A 47 13.09 -3.14 0.08
C LEU A 47 13.39 -2.39 -1.21
N GLN A 48 14.66 -2.32 -1.63
CA GLN A 48 15.03 -1.69 -2.89
C GLN A 48 14.51 -2.50 -4.09
N GLU A 49 14.59 -3.83 -4.02
CA GLU A 49 14.01 -4.74 -5.02
C GLU A 49 12.49 -4.54 -5.11
N LEU A 50 11.79 -4.52 -3.97
CA LEU A 50 10.35 -4.29 -3.86
C LEU A 50 9.94 -2.93 -4.45
N LEU A 51 10.63 -1.85 -4.07
CA LEU A 51 10.34 -0.50 -4.58
C LEU A 51 10.54 -0.39 -6.09
N THR A 52 11.60 -1.00 -6.61
CA THR A 52 11.89 -0.98 -8.05
C THR A 52 10.82 -1.75 -8.82
N TYR A 53 10.37 -2.89 -8.28
CA TYR A 53 9.33 -3.68 -8.90
C TYR A 53 7.96 -3.01 -8.82
N ALA A 54 7.62 -2.41 -7.67
CA ALA A 54 6.38 -1.65 -7.48
C ALA A 54 6.29 -0.45 -8.42
N ASP A 55 7.37 0.33 -8.59
CA ASP A 55 7.40 1.46 -9.52
C ASP A 55 7.13 1.02 -10.96
N LYS A 56 7.76 -0.08 -11.41
CA LYS A 56 7.48 -0.67 -12.72
C LYS A 56 6.02 -1.11 -12.84
N HIS A 57 5.51 -1.82 -11.85
CA HIS A 57 4.12 -2.31 -11.82
C HIS A 57 3.12 -1.14 -11.93
N PHE A 58 3.29 -0.09 -11.14
CA PHE A 58 2.46 1.11 -11.18
C PHE A 58 2.49 1.80 -12.56
N VAL A 59 3.67 1.90 -13.18
CA VAL A 59 3.79 2.43 -14.55
C VAL A 59 3.00 1.58 -15.55
N ASP A 60 3.09 0.25 -15.44
CA ASP A 60 2.38 -0.68 -16.34
C ASP A 60 0.86 -0.56 -16.17
N GLU A 61 0.35 -0.46 -14.94
CA GLU A 61 -1.07 -0.23 -14.65
C GLU A 61 -1.56 1.13 -15.14
N GLU A 62 -0.80 2.19 -14.92
CA GLU A 62 -1.16 3.53 -15.40
C GLU A 62 -1.23 3.61 -16.92
N LEU A 63 -0.30 2.95 -17.61
CA LEU A 63 -0.34 2.82 -19.06
C LEU A 63 -1.53 1.98 -19.51
N LEU A 64 -1.84 0.89 -18.80
CA LEU A 64 -3.01 0.06 -19.07
C LEU A 64 -4.30 0.87 -18.94
N MET A 65 -4.48 1.61 -17.84
CA MET A 65 -5.64 2.47 -17.62
C MET A 65 -5.85 3.47 -18.77
N VAL A 66 -4.77 4.16 -19.19
CA VAL A 66 -4.83 5.13 -20.28
C VAL A 66 -5.22 4.46 -21.60
N ARG A 67 -4.62 3.31 -21.92
CA ARG A 67 -4.91 2.55 -23.15
C ARG A 67 -6.35 2.03 -23.19
N SER A 68 -6.84 1.56 -22.05
CA SER A 68 -8.20 1.05 -21.90
C SER A 68 -9.25 2.14 -21.69
N LYS A 69 -8.85 3.41 -21.70
CA LYS A 69 -9.74 4.58 -21.54
C LYS A 69 -10.50 4.58 -20.22
N VAL A 70 -9.89 4.07 -19.14
CA VAL A 70 -10.44 4.17 -17.78
C VAL A 70 -10.76 5.64 -17.46
N ASP A 71 -11.81 5.88 -16.66
CA ASP A 71 -12.22 7.24 -16.33
C ASP A 71 -11.10 8.00 -15.61
N ILE A 72 -10.90 9.26 -15.99
CA ILE A 72 -9.82 10.11 -15.48
C ILE A 72 -9.89 10.30 -13.96
N ARG A 73 -11.07 10.23 -13.36
CA ARG A 73 -11.26 10.32 -11.91
C ARG A 73 -10.55 9.18 -11.20
N HIS A 74 -10.71 7.96 -11.69
CA HIS A 74 -10.05 6.79 -11.13
C HIS A 74 -8.54 6.82 -11.38
N ILE A 75 -8.11 7.16 -12.60
CA ILE A 75 -6.68 7.31 -12.94
C ILE A 75 -5.98 8.26 -11.96
N ASN A 76 -6.60 9.39 -11.65
CA ASN A 76 -6.02 10.37 -10.73
C ASN A 76 -5.91 9.84 -9.29
N ILE A 77 -6.91 9.10 -8.82
CA ILE A 77 -6.90 8.48 -7.49
C ILE A 77 -5.79 7.44 -7.40
N GLN A 78 -5.75 6.49 -8.33
CA GLN A 78 -4.78 5.40 -8.31
C GLN A 78 -3.33 5.92 -8.44
N ARG A 79 -3.08 6.91 -9.31
CA ARG A 79 -1.77 7.60 -9.40
C ARG A 79 -1.32 8.27 -8.11
N MET A 80 -2.27 8.91 -7.41
CA MET A 80 -1.99 9.55 -6.13
C MET A 80 -1.62 8.50 -5.07
N GLU A 81 -2.31 7.36 -5.04
CA GLU A 81 -2.01 6.24 -4.15
C GLU A 81 -0.63 5.65 -4.42
N HIS A 82 -0.30 5.38 -5.69
CA HIS A 82 1.04 4.91 -6.11
C HIS A 82 2.15 5.85 -5.63
N SER A 83 1.97 7.15 -5.90
CA SER A 83 2.96 8.17 -5.52
C SER A 83 3.14 8.26 -4.01
N SER A 84 2.03 8.15 -3.26
CA SER A 84 2.03 8.19 -1.80
C SER A 84 2.72 6.96 -1.20
N PHE A 85 2.47 5.77 -1.75
CA PHE A 85 3.13 4.53 -1.33
C PHE A 85 4.66 4.61 -1.41
N ILE A 86 5.18 5.06 -2.55
CA ILE A 86 6.62 5.21 -2.76
C ILE A 86 7.20 6.23 -1.77
N TYR A 87 6.49 7.33 -1.52
CA TYR A 87 6.90 8.34 -0.53
C TYR A 87 6.95 7.76 0.89
N ASP A 88 5.91 7.04 1.31
CA ASP A 88 5.78 6.48 2.64
C ASP A 88 6.83 5.42 2.95
N ILE A 89 7.10 4.49 2.02
CA ILE A 89 8.17 3.51 2.21
C ILE A 89 9.52 4.21 2.31
N LYS A 90 9.80 5.21 1.46
CA LYS A 90 11.07 5.96 1.54
C LYS A 90 11.24 6.65 2.89
N ASN A 91 10.16 7.16 3.49
CA ASN A 91 10.24 7.79 4.81
C ASN A 91 10.36 6.79 5.96
N LEU A 92 9.61 5.69 5.92
CA LEU A 92 9.77 4.59 6.88
C LEU A 92 11.19 4.03 6.82
N ARG A 93 11.75 3.85 5.62
CA ARG A 93 13.12 3.39 5.41
C ARG A 93 14.17 4.32 6.01
N LYS A 94 13.98 5.65 5.96
CA LYS A 94 14.88 6.59 6.64
C LYS A 94 14.93 6.36 8.15
N GLY A 95 13.82 5.93 8.75
CA GLY A 95 13.74 5.56 10.16
C GLY A 95 14.69 4.42 10.53
N LEU A 96 14.93 3.47 9.62
CA LEU A 96 15.86 2.35 9.84
C LEU A 96 17.30 2.81 10.11
N CYS A 97 17.70 3.97 9.58
CA CYS A 97 19.06 4.51 9.74
C CYS A 97 19.20 5.43 10.97
N THR A 98 18.11 5.73 11.69
CA THR A 98 18.09 6.78 12.73
C THR A 98 17.51 6.35 14.07
N GLU A 99 16.66 5.31 14.11
CA GLU A 99 16.05 4.83 15.36
C GLU A 99 16.87 3.66 15.94
N ASP A 100 17.01 3.62 17.28
CA ASP A 100 17.79 2.60 18.01
C ASP A 100 17.15 1.19 17.95
N ASP A 101 15.95 1.04 17.36
CA ASP A 101 15.22 -0.22 17.27
C ASP A 101 14.91 -0.64 15.81
N PHE A 102 15.90 -1.27 15.18
CA PHE A 102 15.80 -1.86 13.83
C PHE A 102 14.62 -2.83 13.69
N GLN A 103 14.27 -3.56 14.75
CA GLN A 103 13.19 -4.54 14.73
C GLN A 103 11.82 -3.84 14.65
N GLU A 104 11.60 -2.83 15.49
CA GLU A 104 10.33 -2.09 15.52
C GLU A 104 10.05 -1.40 14.18
N VAL A 105 11.04 -0.73 13.59
CA VAL A 105 10.87 -0.06 12.28
C VAL A 105 10.59 -1.08 11.17
N SER A 106 11.24 -2.23 11.23
CA SER A 106 11.06 -3.31 10.28
C SER A 106 9.66 -3.93 10.31
N GLU A 107 9.11 -4.17 11.50
CA GLU A 107 7.74 -4.66 11.68
C GLU A 107 6.72 -3.66 11.14
N LYS A 108 6.93 -2.36 11.41
CA LYS A 108 6.08 -1.29 10.85
C LYS A 108 6.14 -1.22 9.34
N LEU A 109 7.31 -1.43 8.73
CA LEU A 109 7.46 -1.51 7.27
C LEU A 109 6.67 -2.66 6.67
N VAL A 110 6.85 -3.87 7.21
CA VAL A 110 6.12 -5.06 6.76
C VAL A 110 4.61 -4.84 6.90
N CYS A 111 4.17 -4.34 8.06
CA CYS A 111 2.77 -4.08 8.33
C CYS A 111 2.18 -3.05 7.37
N PHE A 112 2.87 -1.92 7.16
CA PHE A 112 2.47 -0.90 6.19
C PHE A 112 2.31 -1.46 4.78
N ILE A 113 3.32 -2.17 4.27
CA ILE A 113 3.32 -2.70 2.89
C ILE A 113 2.20 -3.73 2.73
N THR A 114 2.01 -4.60 3.72
CA THR A 114 0.95 -5.63 3.72
C THR A 114 -0.43 -5.00 3.65
N SER A 115 -0.71 -4.04 4.53
CA SER A 115 -2.01 -3.38 4.62
C SER A 115 -2.28 -2.52 3.39
N TRP A 116 -1.28 -1.78 2.90
CA TRP A 116 -1.42 -0.97 1.70
C TRP A 116 -1.72 -1.84 0.48
N LEU A 117 -0.94 -2.89 0.25
CA LEU A 117 -1.10 -3.76 -0.92
C LEU A 117 -2.46 -4.48 -0.88
N THR A 118 -2.89 -4.94 0.30
CA THR A 118 -4.19 -5.59 0.48
C THR A 118 -5.34 -4.64 0.14
N PHE A 119 -5.32 -3.43 0.70
CA PHE A 119 -6.35 -2.44 0.45
C PHE A 119 -6.36 -1.97 -1.00
N HIS A 120 -5.19 -1.70 -1.57
CA HIS A 120 -5.03 -1.19 -2.92
C HIS A 120 -5.52 -2.20 -3.97
N ILE A 121 -5.14 -3.48 -3.84
CA ILE A 121 -5.60 -4.51 -4.76
C ILE A 121 -7.12 -4.70 -4.67
N LEU A 122 -7.63 -4.91 -3.45
CA LEU A 122 -9.06 -5.24 -3.24
C LEU A 122 -9.99 -4.06 -3.49
N GLY A 123 -9.50 -2.83 -3.35
CA GLY A 123 -10.26 -1.61 -3.59
C GLY A 123 -9.99 -1.00 -4.96
N THR A 124 -8.77 -0.55 -5.19
CA THR A 124 -8.41 0.29 -6.33
C THR A 124 -8.23 -0.55 -7.61
N ASP A 125 -7.40 -1.59 -7.57
CA ASP A 125 -7.09 -2.38 -8.79
C ASP A 125 -8.31 -3.18 -9.28
N MET A 126 -9.13 -3.67 -8.35
CA MET A 126 -10.40 -4.31 -8.67
C MET A 126 -11.37 -3.37 -9.37
N ILE A 127 -11.42 -2.09 -8.97
CA ILE A 127 -12.24 -1.07 -9.65
C ILE A 127 -11.66 -0.74 -11.03
N MET A 128 -10.33 -0.63 -11.17
CA MET A 128 -9.66 -0.50 -12.48
C MET A 128 -10.11 -1.64 -13.39
N ALA A 129 -9.97 -2.89 -12.94
CA ALA A 129 -10.29 -4.06 -13.73
C ALA A 129 -11.78 -4.14 -14.10
N ALA A 130 -12.68 -3.77 -13.18
CA ALA A 130 -14.11 -3.68 -13.45
C ALA A 130 -14.42 -2.62 -14.53
N GLN A 131 -13.77 -1.46 -14.48
CA GLN A 131 -13.94 -0.43 -15.50
C GLN A 131 -13.43 -0.89 -16.87
N ILE A 132 -12.25 -1.51 -16.93
CA ILE A 132 -11.68 -2.04 -18.18
C ILE A 132 -12.67 -3.03 -18.80
N ARG A 133 -13.16 -4.01 -18.03
CA ARG A 133 -14.16 -4.97 -18.51
C ARG A 133 -15.43 -4.29 -19.00
N ALA A 134 -15.96 -3.31 -18.28
CA ALA A 134 -17.18 -2.60 -18.70
C ALA A 134 -16.97 -1.86 -20.03
N ILE A 135 -15.82 -1.21 -20.21
CA ILE A 135 -15.47 -0.49 -21.44
C ILE A 135 -15.31 -1.45 -22.62
N GLU A 136 -14.69 -2.62 -22.42
CA GLU A 136 -14.59 -3.68 -23.44
C GLU A 136 -15.96 -4.18 -23.89
N HIS A 137 -16.96 -4.15 -23.00
CA HIS A 137 -18.35 -4.51 -23.30
C HIS A 137 -19.21 -3.32 -23.78
N GLY A 138 -18.58 -2.18 -24.11
CA GLY A 138 -19.22 -1.04 -24.77
C GLY A 138 -19.73 0.05 -23.85
N ALA A 139 -19.45 0.00 -22.53
CA ALA A 139 -19.72 1.12 -21.64
C ALA A 139 -18.81 2.32 -21.98
N THR A 140 -19.32 3.53 -21.80
CA THR A 140 -18.45 4.71 -21.79
C THR A 140 -17.61 4.75 -20.52
N PRO A 141 -16.44 5.41 -20.50
CA PRO A 141 -15.60 5.53 -19.30
C PRO A 141 -16.38 6.06 -18.08
N GLY A 142 -17.22 7.07 -18.28
CA GLY A 142 -18.06 7.63 -17.21
C GLY A 142 -19.06 6.61 -16.66
N GLN A 143 -19.74 5.84 -17.51
CA GLN A 143 -20.66 4.79 -17.07
C GLN A 143 -19.93 3.67 -16.32
N ALA A 144 -18.76 3.28 -16.81
CA ALA A 144 -17.91 2.29 -16.16
C ALA A 144 -17.51 2.76 -14.74
N TYR A 145 -17.11 4.02 -14.58
CA TYR A 145 -16.78 4.60 -13.28
C TYR A 145 -17.99 4.62 -12.33
N GLU A 146 -19.16 5.09 -12.78
CA GLU A 146 -20.34 5.15 -11.91
C GLU A 146 -20.83 3.76 -11.46
N SER A 147 -20.55 2.73 -12.26
CA SER A 147 -20.92 1.35 -11.92
C SER A 147 -20.18 0.81 -10.69
N GLN A 148 -19.06 1.42 -10.28
CA GLN A 148 -18.30 1.01 -9.10
C GLN A 148 -19.14 1.03 -7.81
N ASN A 149 -20.14 1.91 -7.74
CA ASN A 149 -21.04 2.05 -6.60
C ASN A 149 -21.97 0.84 -6.40
N THR A 150 -21.98 -0.08 -7.37
CA THR A 150 -22.81 -1.29 -7.36
C THR A 150 -22.00 -2.56 -7.10
N ILE A 151 -20.68 -2.43 -6.92
CA ILE A 151 -19.82 -3.57 -6.60
C ILE A 151 -20.16 -4.04 -5.19
N ASN A 152 -20.59 -5.30 -5.09
CA ASN A 152 -20.84 -5.97 -3.83
C ASN A 152 -19.64 -6.83 -3.48
N TYR A 153 -18.94 -6.46 -2.41
CA TYR A 153 -17.89 -7.26 -1.81
C TYR A 153 -18.50 -8.29 -0.85
N ASP A 154 -17.93 -9.49 -0.79
CA ASP A 154 -18.28 -10.45 0.24
C ASP A 154 -17.78 -9.99 1.62
N THR A 155 -18.38 -10.54 2.68
CA THR A 155 -18.07 -10.15 4.06
C THR A 155 -16.59 -10.31 4.43
N ALA A 156 -15.91 -11.34 3.91
CA ALA A 156 -14.50 -11.57 4.24
C ALA A 156 -13.61 -10.50 3.59
N THR A 157 -13.87 -10.17 2.32
CA THR A 157 -13.17 -9.08 1.62
C THR A 157 -13.37 -7.74 2.32
N ILE A 158 -14.60 -7.44 2.76
CA ILE A 158 -14.90 -6.21 3.52
C ILE A 158 -14.06 -6.15 4.82
N HIS A 159 -14.01 -7.24 5.58
CA HIS A 159 -13.22 -7.27 6.81
C HIS A 159 -11.71 -7.07 6.53
N LEU A 160 -11.15 -7.72 5.51
CA LEU A 160 -9.75 -7.54 5.12
C LEU A 160 -9.43 -6.08 4.75
N MET A 161 -10.31 -5.44 4.00
CA MET A 161 -10.17 -4.03 3.65
C MET A 161 -10.25 -3.13 4.88
N LEU A 162 -11.20 -3.38 5.78
CA LEU A 162 -11.35 -2.62 7.02
C LEU A 162 -10.14 -2.77 7.94
N ASP A 163 -9.65 -3.99 8.15
CA ASP A 163 -8.46 -4.26 8.95
C ASP A 163 -7.23 -3.54 8.37
N SER A 164 -7.09 -3.57 7.04
CA SER A 164 -6.02 -2.87 6.33
C SER A 164 -6.09 -1.35 6.53
N VAL A 165 -7.28 -0.75 6.40
CA VAL A 165 -7.49 0.69 6.63
C VAL A 165 -7.20 1.07 8.08
N MET A 166 -7.68 0.29 9.04
CA MET A 166 -7.43 0.53 10.46
C MET A 166 -5.94 0.53 10.77
N GLU A 167 -5.18 -0.38 10.18
CA GLU A 167 -3.74 -0.46 10.39
C GLU A 167 -2.98 0.70 9.73
N LEU A 168 -3.36 1.09 8.51
CA LEU A 168 -2.81 2.27 7.86
C LEU A 168 -3.08 3.55 8.67
N TRP A 169 -4.28 3.68 9.24
CA TRP A 169 -4.62 4.78 10.14
C TRP A 169 -3.82 4.74 11.43
N ARG A 170 -3.64 3.58 12.05
CA ARG A 170 -2.83 3.42 13.26
C ARG A 170 -1.40 3.91 13.02
N ILE A 171 -0.78 3.47 11.93
CA ILE A 171 0.58 3.88 11.52
C ILE A 171 0.62 5.40 11.25
N SER A 172 -0.39 5.95 10.59
CA SER A 172 -0.46 7.38 10.29
C SER A 172 -0.59 8.23 11.56
N LEU A 173 -1.45 7.81 12.50
CA LEU A 173 -1.63 8.48 13.79
C LEU A 173 -0.34 8.49 14.61
N GLU A 174 0.36 7.35 14.66
CA GLU A 174 1.63 7.25 15.36
C GLU A 174 2.67 8.23 14.81
N ARG A 175 2.74 8.37 13.48
CA ARG A 175 3.63 9.36 12.84
C ARG A 175 3.24 10.80 13.17
N CYS A 176 1.94 11.12 13.21
CA CYS A 176 1.46 12.44 13.63
C CYS A 176 1.91 12.74 15.06
N ASN A 177 1.72 11.81 16.00
CA ASN A 177 2.14 11.97 17.39
C ASN A 177 3.67 12.20 17.49
N LYS A 178 4.47 11.41 16.76
CA LYS A 178 5.94 11.60 16.70
C LYS A 178 6.33 12.99 16.15
N LEU A 179 5.57 13.52 15.19
CA LEU A 179 5.82 14.87 14.64
C LEU A 179 5.44 15.95 15.64
N GLU A 180 4.34 15.79 16.38
CA GLU A 180 3.92 16.69 17.46
C GLU A 180 4.97 16.74 18.57
N GLU A 181 5.46 15.60 19.05
CA GLU A 181 6.53 15.55 20.06
C GLU A 181 7.82 16.24 19.59
N LYS A 182 8.20 16.05 18.32
CA LYS A 182 9.35 16.74 17.72
C LYS A 182 9.11 18.25 17.65
N LEU A 183 7.91 18.68 17.28
CA LEU A 183 7.54 20.10 17.27
C LEU A 183 7.59 20.70 18.68
N GLU A 184 7.04 20.03 19.69
CA GLU A 184 7.10 20.48 21.09
C GLU A 184 8.54 20.60 21.60
N THR A 185 9.40 19.63 21.23
CA THR A 185 10.83 19.64 21.55
C THR A 185 11.54 20.83 20.89
N ILE A 186 11.27 21.09 19.60
CA ILE A 186 11.85 22.23 18.85
C ILE A 186 11.38 23.56 19.43
N LEU A 187 10.10 23.66 19.80
CA LEU A 187 9.49 24.87 20.35
C LEU A 187 9.84 25.09 21.84
N GLY A 188 10.50 24.13 22.49
CA GLY A 188 10.89 24.21 23.90
C GLY A 188 9.71 24.20 24.89
N VAL A 189 8.51 23.82 24.43
CA VAL A 189 7.30 23.82 25.27
C VAL A 189 7.21 22.46 25.96
N ARG A 190 7.83 22.32 27.13
CA ARG A 190 7.30 21.39 28.14
C ARG A 190 6.02 22.00 28.67
N THR A 191 4.86 21.54 28.23
CA THR A 191 3.64 21.67 29.02
C THR A 191 3.88 20.93 30.34
N GLN A 192 4.34 21.65 31.36
CA GLN A 192 4.14 21.20 32.72
C GLN A 192 2.63 21.16 32.92
N SER A 193 2.06 19.95 32.87
CA SER A 193 0.74 19.67 33.42
C SER A 193 0.76 20.10 34.88
N SER A 194 0.23 21.30 35.14
CA SER A 194 -0.04 21.75 36.50
C SER A 194 -1.15 20.87 37.03
N SER A 195 -0.79 19.98 37.96
CA SER A 195 -1.75 19.32 38.85
C SER A 195 -2.66 20.35 39.50
N TYR A 196 -3.97 20.12 39.42
CA TYR A 196 -4.95 20.53 40.41
C TYR A 196 -6.00 19.42 40.55
#